data_AF-A0AAE9AC57-F1
#
_entry.id   AF-A0AAE9AC57-F1
#
_cell.length_a   1.000
_cell.length_b   1.000
_cell.length_c   1.000
_cell.angle_alpha   90.00
_cell.angle_beta   90.00
_cell.angle_gamma   90.00
#
_symmetry.space_group_name_H-M   'P 1'
#
loop_
_entity.id
_entity.type
_entity.pdbx_description
1 polymer ?
#
loop_
_entity_poly.entity_id
_entity_poly.type
_entity_poly.pdbx_seq_one_letter_code
_entity_poly.pdbx_strand_id
1 'polypeptide(L)'
;MAQFLAFFVFLLSLTAISTAGNVCTTGNVLNRPVNGQAIYWPSTWRTNETAPGLEAGQSCSWIVTIPSGYYAKLVISGKMNGNSSYFKTVDTAGNVIESTHEKKEPYYFPSSKFTLIVSNEAAATLGFRITWAKYPSTLQYSAVIGATPQLVNITEGVFAADFSAVTGLSLLAFPADPKNYHTLRSTLVFEGNSYTGIYISNLYLLYKSRNQWISSGNTIYVVNLEARHRQDQLLVQDAQYTKDITQYVEMDCAMNSTCNVSVDGGDKKTAFISVGSKTDVLYWLSVHVDAFFTVYYGSQNQEGYRISLSGYNIPSNLPLTFGGDVIQYVITKGQASMQYQVNP
;
A
#
# COMPACT_ATOMS: atom_id res chain seq x y z
N MET A 1 13.91 -61.65 -59.75
CA MET A 1 14.41 -60.26 -59.72
C MET A 1 13.19 -59.37 -59.50
N ALA A 2 12.81 -59.11 -58.26
CA ALA A 2 13.35 -58.07 -57.37
C ALA A 2 12.80 -56.68 -57.74
N GLN A 3 11.84 -56.20 -56.95
CA GLN A 3 11.90 -54.84 -56.41
C GLN A 3 11.02 -54.76 -55.16
N PHE A 4 11.71 -54.71 -54.02
CA PHE A 4 11.15 -54.52 -52.68
C PHE A 4 10.81 -53.05 -52.48
N LEU A 5 9.63 -52.81 -51.91
CA LEU A 5 9.23 -51.56 -51.28
C LEU A 5 10.22 -51.17 -50.18
N ALA A 6 10.61 -49.90 -50.12
CA ALA A 6 11.19 -49.29 -48.92
C ALA A 6 10.49 -47.95 -48.65
N PHE A 7 9.54 -47.96 -47.72
CA PHE A 7 8.94 -46.76 -47.14
C PHE A 7 9.69 -46.47 -45.83
N PHE A 8 10.49 -45.40 -45.80
CA PHE A 8 11.15 -44.93 -44.59
C PHE A 8 10.17 -43.99 -43.85
N VAL A 9 9.58 -44.48 -42.75
CA VAL A 9 8.84 -43.64 -41.80
C VAL A 9 9.80 -43.27 -40.67
N PHE A 10 10.24 -42.01 -40.65
CA PHE A 10 11.04 -41.44 -39.56
C PHE A 10 10.10 -41.03 -38.43
N LEU A 11 9.97 -41.85 -37.38
CA LEU A 11 9.27 -41.50 -36.15
C LEU A 11 10.17 -40.56 -35.33
N LEU A 12 9.88 -39.26 -35.34
CA LEU A 12 10.41 -38.31 -34.35
C LEU A 12 9.59 -38.45 -33.06
N SER A 13 10.09 -39.24 -32.12
CA SER A 13 9.60 -39.26 -30.75
C SER A 13 10.00 -37.97 -30.03
N LEU A 14 9.09 -36.98 -30.02
CA LEU A 14 9.14 -35.89 -29.05
C LEU A 14 8.91 -36.48 -27.65
N THR A 15 9.97 -36.67 -26.89
CA THR A 15 9.87 -36.89 -25.44
C THR A 15 9.39 -35.59 -24.82
N ALA A 16 8.11 -35.52 -24.49
CA ALA A 16 7.59 -34.52 -23.57
C ALA A 16 8.24 -34.78 -22.21
N ILE A 17 9.31 -34.05 -21.89
CA ILE A 17 9.83 -34.00 -20.52
C ILE A 17 8.78 -33.23 -19.72
N SER A 18 7.81 -33.94 -19.13
CA SER A 18 7.01 -33.36 -18.06
C SER A 18 7.95 -33.20 -16.87
N THR A 19 8.57 -32.03 -16.74
CA THR A 19 9.27 -31.69 -15.49
C THR A 19 8.23 -31.76 -14.38
N ALA A 20 8.34 -32.73 -13.48
CA ALA A 20 7.50 -32.81 -12.30
C ALA A 20 7.57 -31.46 -11.57
N GLY A 21 6.42 -30.96 -11.13
CA GLY A 21 6.37 -29.71 -10.38
C GLY A 21 7.04 -29.88 -9.02
N ASN A 22 7.37 -28.77 -8.36
CA ASN A 22 7.79 -28.83 -6.97
C ASN A 22 6.57 -29.13 -6.09
N VAL A 23 6.80 -29.86 -5.01
CA VAL A 23 5.84 -30.15 -3.94
C VAL A 23 6.27 -29.37 -2.70
N CYS A 24 5.31 -28.85 -1.93
CA CYS A 24 5.59 -28.19 -0.67
C CYS A 24 4.79 -28.76 0.49
N THR A 25 5.18 -28.37 1.70
CA THR A 25 4.59 -28.84 2.95
C THR A 25 4.01 -27.67 3.76
N THR A 26 3.19 -28.02 4.75
CA THR A 26 2.60 -27.06 5.68
C THR A 26 3.42 -26.96 6.95
N GLY A 27 3.55 -25.76 7.51
CA GLY A 27 4.14 -25.53 8.82
C GLY A 27 5.66 -25.45 8.83
N ASN A 28 6.30 -25.17 7.69
CA ASN A 28 7.75 -24.99 7.64
C ASN A 28 8.18 -23.78 8.49
N VAL A 29 9.18 -23.94 9.36
CA VAL A 29 9.74 -22.82 10.12
C VAL A 29 11.06 -22.40 9.49
N LEU A 30 11.15 -21.14 9.07
CA LEU A 30 12.34 -20.56 8.47
C LEU A 30 12.95 -19.52 9.41
N ASN A 31 14.15 -19.81 9.91
CA ASN A 31 14.90 -18.89 10.75
C ASN A 31 15.94 -18.13 9.92
N ARG A 32 16.26 -16.90 10.33
CA ARG A 32 17.38 -16.14 9.75
C ARG A 32 18.67 -16.97 9.82
N PRO A 33 19.34 -17.25 8.71
CA PRO A 33 20.63 -17.95 8.73
C PRO A 33 21.70 -17.15 9.47
N VAL A 34 22.57 -17.83 10.23
CA VAL A 34 23.65 -17.19 11.00
C VAL A 34 24.60 -16.40 10.09
N ASN A 35 24.91 -16.96 8.92
CA ASN A 35 25.75 -16.34 7.90
C ASN A 35 25.07 -15.19 7.11
N GLY A 36 23.79 -14.88 7.41
CA GLY A 36 23.03 -13.82 6.76
C GLY A 36 22.63 -14.11 5.32
N GLN A 37 22.81 -15.34 4.82
CA GLN A 37 22.42 -15.70 3.46
C GLN A 37 20.90 -15.65 3.26
N ALA A 38 20.50 -15.39 2.02
CA ALA A 38 19.10 -15.44 1.62
C ALA A 38 18.59 -16.89 1.61
N ILE A 39 17.32 -17.08 1.97
CA ILE A 39 16.63 -18.36 1.79
C ILE A 39 15.85 -18.31 0.48
N TYR A 40 15.98 -19.36 -0.33
CA TYR A 40 15.23 -19.55 -1.57
C TYR A 40 14.33 -20.77 -1.45
N TRP A 41 13.15 -20.69 -2.05
CA TRP A 41 12.30 -21.85 -2.27
C TRP A 41 11.81 -21.86 -3.74
N PRO A 42 11.90 -23.02 -4.41
CA PRO A 42 12.77 -24.15 -4.09
C PRO A 42 14.23 -23.68 -3.92
N SER A 43 15.05 -24.44 -3.19
CA SER A 43 16.43 -24.04 -2.88
C SER A 43 17.31 -23.87 -4.12
N THR A 44 16.93 -24.49 -5.24
CA THR A 44 17.58 -24.38 -6.55
C THR A 44 17.21 -23.13 -7.33
N TRP A 45 16.08 -22.48 -7.01
CA TRP A 45 15.57 -21.33 -7.76
C TRP A 45 16.35 -20.05 -7.47
N ARG A 46 16.49 -19.19 -8.48
CA ARG A 46 17.10 -17.86 -8.37
C ARG A 46 16.20 -16.77 -8.93
N THR A 47 16.34 -15.54 -8.41
CA THR A 47 15.44 -14.43 -8.75
C THR A 47 15.54 -13.95 -10.20
N ASN A 48 16.59 -14.31 -10.94
CA ASN A 48 16.74 -14.03 -12.37
C ASN A 48 16.05 -15.08 -13.27
N GLU A 49 15.57 -16.18 -12.70
CA GLU A 49 14.90 -17.27 -13.42
C GLU A 49 13.38 -17.06 -13.46
N THR A 50 12.71 -17.83 -14.31
CA THR A 50 11.26 -17.99 -14.28
C THR A 50 10.84 -18.71 -13.01
N ALA A 51 9.63 -18.42 -12.51
CA ALA A 51 9.10 -19.13 -11.36
C ALA A 51 8.99 -20.64 -11.68
N PRO A 52 9.49 -21.52 -10.82
CA PRO A 52 9.44 -22.95 -11.08
C PRO A 52 8.02 -23.47 -10.89
N GLY A 53 7.72 -24.59 -11.54
CA GLY A 53 6.41 -25.23 -11.44
C GLY A 53 6.08 -25.67 -10.01
N LEU A 54 4.82 -25.55 -9.63
CA LEU A 54 4.21 -26.07 -8.41
C LEU A 54 3.14 -27.07 -8.83
N GLU A 55 3.16 -28.28 -8.27
CA GLU A 55 2.15 -29.30 -8.58
C GLU A 55 0.74 -28.84 -8.22
N ALA A 56 -0.29 -29.47 -8.77
CA ALA A 56 -1.68 -29.18 -8.43
C ALA A 56 -2.03 -29.64 -6.99
N GLY A 57 -3.07 -29.06 -6.41
CA GLY A 57 -3.62 -29.49 -5.11
C GLY A 57 -2.70 -29.27 -3.90
N GLN A 58 -1.80 -28.28 -3.95
CA GLN A 58 -0.89 -28.01 -2.83
C GLN A 58 -1.52 -27.02 -1.84
N SER A 59 -1.26 -27.28 -0.57
CA SER A 59 -1.54 -26.35 0.53
C SER A 59 -0.29 -26.32 1.40
N CYS A 60 0.35 -25.17 1.47
CA CYS A 60 1.69 -25.02 2.01
C CYS A 60 1.79 -23.77 2.86
N SER A 61 2.68 -23.81 3.85
CA SER A 61 2.95 -22.63 4.65
C SER A 61 4.37 -22.60 5.20
N TRP A 62 4.87 -21.37 5.35
CA TRP A 62 6.15 -21.04 5.94
C TRP A 62 5.95 -19.97 7.01
N ILE A 63 6.36 -20.27 8.24
CA ILE A 63 6.47 -19.31 9.34
C ILE A 63 7.91 -18.83 9.37
N VAL A 64 8.10 -17.55 9.10
CA VAL A 64 9.42 -16.94 8.97
C VAL A 64 9.70 -16.12 10.22
N THR A 65 10.73 -16.48 10.97
CA THR A 65 11.11 -15.76 12.20
C THR A 65 12.08 -14.63 11.89
N ILE A 66 11.94 -13.53 12.63
CA ILE A 66 12.66 -12.28 12.42
C ILE A 66 13.20 -11.83 13.78
N PRO A 67 14.53 -11.86 13.98
CA PRO A 67 15.14 -11.39 15.23
C PRO A 67 14.86 -9.91 15.48
N SER A 68 14.84 -9.52 16.76
CA SER A 68 14.75 -8.11 17.14
C SER A 68 15.85 -7.27 16.49
N GLY A 69 15.51 -6.06 16.06
CA GLY A 69 16.39 -5.16 15.31
C GLY A 69 16.54 -5.47 13.82
N TYR A 70 15.87 -6.51 13.32
CA TYR A 70 15.80 -6.85 11.90
C TYR A 70 14.38 -6.72 11.35
N TYR A 71 14.30 -6.55 10.04
CA TYR A 71 13.12 -6.83 9.23
C TYR A 71 13.46 -7.94 8.22
N ALA A 72 12.44 -8.61 7.68
CA ALA A 72 12.58 -9.49 6.55
C ALA A 72 11.99 -8.87 5.28
N LYS A 73 12.68 -9.06 4.16
CA LYS A 73 12.20 -8.78 2.81
C LYS A 73 11.89 -10.09 2.11
N LEU A 74 10.63 -10.26 1.70
CA LEU A 74 10.13 -11.39 0.93
C LEU A 74 9.89 -10.94 -0.51
N VAL A 75 10.42 -11.70 -1.47
CA VAL A 75 10.17 -11.52 -2.90
C VAL A 75 9.56 -12.81 -3.43
N ILE A 76 8.38 -12.72 -4.05
CA ILE A 76 7.67 -13.86 -4.62
C ILE A 76 7.62 -13.70 -6.14
N SER A 77 7.87 -14.79 -6.87
CA SER A 77 7.63 -14.92 -8.29
C SER A 77 6.67 -16.08 -8.48
N GLY A 78 5.50 -15.85 -9.05
CA GLY A 78 4.56 -16.94 -9.21
C GLY A 78 3.21 -16.51 -9.76
N LYS A 79 2.47 -17.48 -10.27
CA LYS A 79 1.12 -17.31 -10.78
C LYS A 79 0.29 -18.52 -10.37
N MET A 80 -0.82 -18.24 -9.73
CA MET A 80 -1.85 -19.22 -9.39
C MET A 80 -2.79 -19.43 -10.56
N ASN A 81 -3.22 -20.67 -10.73
CA ASN A 81 -4.26 -21.08 -11.65
C ASN A 81 -5.38 -21.74 -10.84
N GLY A 82 -6.62 -21.29 -11.02
CA GLY A 82 -7.78 -21.72 -10.21
C GLY A 82 -8.42 -20.55 -9.46
N ASN A 83 -9.71 -20.66 -9.18
CA ASN A 83 -10.49 -19.55 -8.62
C ASN A 83 -10.30 -19.40 -7.11
N SER A 84 -9.96 -20.47 -6.40
CA SER A 84 -9.69 -20.43 -4.96
C SER A 84 -8.20 -20.51 -4.61
N SER A 85 -7.33 -20.28 -5.60
CA SER A 85 -5.87 -20.41 -5.45
C SER A 85 -5.23 -19.05 -5.12
N TYR A 86 -4.31 -19.00 -4.17
CA TYR A 86 -3.73 -17.74 -3.69
C TYR A 86 -2.33 -17.87 -3.09
N PHE A 87 -1.58 -16.76 -3.14
CA PHE A 87 -0.51 -16.42 -2.21
C PHE A 87 -1.09 -15.56 -1.10
N LYS A 88 -0.74 -15.83 0.15
CA LYS A 88 -1.21 -15.07 1.30
C LYS A 88 -0.10 -14.83 2.30
N THR A 89 0.03 -13.59 2.75
CA THR A 89 0.95 -13.24 3.83
C THR A 89 0.18 -12.72 5.03
N VAL A 90 0.57 -13.16 6.22
CA VAL A 90 0.05 -12.66 7.50
C VAL A 90 1.22 -12.13 8.31
N ASP A 91 1.20 -10.85 8.65
CA ASP A 91 2.26 -10.22 9.43
C ASP A 91 2.04 -10.35 10.96
N THR A 92 2.98 -9.82 11.75
CA THR A 92 2.93 -9.91 13.22
C THR A 92 1.76 -9.17 13.86
N ALA A 93 1.16 -8.20 13.17
CA ALA A 93 -0.03 -7.48 13.62
C ALA A 93 -1.33 -8.14 13.13
N GLY A 94 -1.21 -9.26 12.39
CA GLY A 94 -2.35 -9.97 11.82
C GLY A 94 -2.86 -9.36 10.52
N ASN A 95 -2.17 -8.40 9.91
CA ASN A 95 -2.60 -7.88 8.62
C ASN A 95 -2.41 -8.94 7.53
N VAL A 96 -3.35 -8.97 6.60
CA VAL A 96 -3.40 -9.97 5.52
C VAL A 96 -3.26 -9.31 4.15
N ILE A 97 -2.38 -9.85 3.32
CA ILE A 97 -2.33 -9.55 1.88
C ILE A 97 -2.53 -10.87 1.14
N GLU A 98 -3.44 -10.88 0.17
CA GLU A 98 -3.71 -12.01 -0.71
C GLU A 98 -3.57 -11.59 -2.17
N SER A 99 -3.01 -12.47 -3.00
CA SER A 99 -2.85 -12.26 -4.44
C SER A 99 -2.89 -13.59 -5.20
N THR A 100 -3.09 -13.53 -6.52
CA THR A 100 -3.03 -14.69 -7.41
C THR A 100 -1.83 -14.65 -8.36
N HIS A 101 -1.10 -13.53 -8.38
CA HIS A 101 0.04 -13.32 -9.27
C HIS A 101 1.05 -12.39 -8.61
N GLU A 102 2.28 -12.87 -8.47
CA GLU A 102 3.41 -12.16 -7.88
C GLU A 102 4.52 -11.99 -8.92
N LYS A 103 4.92 -10.74 -9.15
CA LYS A 103 5.91 -10.34 -10.14
C LYS A 103 7.20 -9.82 -9.52
N LYS A 104 7.62 -10.42 -8.41
CA LYS A 104 8.85 -10.09 -7.67
C LYS A 104 8.82 -8.71 -6.99
N GLU A 105 7.63 -8.13 -6.78
CA GLU A 105 7.50 -6.95 -5.93
C GLU A 105 7.71 -7.34 -4.45
N PRO A 106 8.54 -6.60 -3.71
CA PRO A 106 8.90 -6.99 -2.35
C PRO A 106 7.81 -6.71 -1.33
N TYR A 107 7.77 -7.57 -0.32
CA TYR A 107 7.05 -7.39 0.94
C TYR A 107 8.06 -7.23 2.07
N TYR A 108 7.70 -6.43 3.08
CA TYR A 108 8.56 -6.14 4.21
C TYR A 108 7.81 -6.45 5.49
N PHE A 109 8.47 -7.18 6.37
CA PHE A 109 7.87 -7.67 7.61
C PHE A 109 8.77 -7.31 8.79
N PRO A 110 8.21 -6.71 9.85
CA PRO A 110 8.95 -6.43 11.07
C PRO A 110 9.11 -7.67 11.94
N SER A 111 9.89 -7.56 13.02
CA SER A 111 9.89 -8.55 14.09
C SER A 111 8.48 -8.76 14.67
N SER A 112 8.09 -9.95 15.11
CA SER A 112 8.91 -11.15 15.33
C SER A 112 8.80 -12.23 14.25
N LYS A 113 7.75 -12.19 13.41
CA LYS A 113 7.50 -13.19 12.38
C LYS A 113 6.48 -12.72 11.33
N PHE A 114 6.43 -13.43 10.22
CA PHE A 114 5.28 -13.47 9.32
C PHE A 114 5.02 -14.90 8.84
N THR A 115 3.84 -15.14 8.29
CA THR A 115 3.47 -16.42 7.68
C THR A 115 3.20 -16.22 6.20
N LEU A 116 3.86 -16.99 5.33
CA LEU A 116 3.50 -17.15 3.93
C LEU A 116 2.65 -18.43 3.78
N ILE A 117 1.48 -18.31 3.17
CA ILE A 117 0.54 -19.40 2.90
C ILE A 117 0.30 -19.45 1.39
N VAL A 118 0.30 -20.67 0.86
CA VAL A 118 0.06 -20.95 -0.55
C VAL A 118 -0.98 -22.04 -0.65
N SER A 119 -1.99 -21.82 -1.48
CA SER A 119 -3.02 -22.80 -1.80
C SER A 119 -3.24 -22.78 -3.31
N ASN A 120 -3.18 -23.92 -3.98
CA ASN A 120 -3.47 -24.00 -5.40
C ASN A 120 -4.27 -25.25 -5.79
N GLU A 121 -5.30 -25.06 -6.60
CA GLU A 121 -6.15 -26.14 -7.12
C GLU A 121 -5.52 -26.79 -8.35
N ALA A 122 -5.06 -25.97 -9.30
CA ALA A 122 -4.40 -26.44 -10.52
C ALA A 122 -2.89 -26.20 -10.46
N ALA A 123 -2.15 -26.84 -11.38
CA ALA A 123 -0.71 -26.63 -11.52
C ALA A 123 -0.41 -25.12 -11.63
N ALA A 124 0.55 -24.65 -10.83
CA ALA A 124 0.86 -23.24 -10.66
C ALA A 124 2.37 -23.01 -10.78
N THR A 125 2.83 -21.80 -10.48
CA THR A 125 4.26 -21.51 -10.34
C THR A 125 4.52 -20.75 -9.05
N LEU A 126 5.61 -21.09 -8.37
CA LEU A 126 6.03 -20.42 -7.14
C LEU A 126 7.54 -20.51 -6.98
N GLY A 127 8.17 -19.36 -6.81
CA GLY A 127 9.51 -19.22 -6.28
C GLY A 127 9.52 -18.05 -5.31
N PHE A 128 10.20 -18.18 -4.18
CA PHE A 128 10.39 -17.05 -3.27
C PHE A 128 11.82 -16.93 -2.76
N ARG A 129 12.18 -15.70 -2.39
CA ARG A 129 13.43 -15.35 -1.74
C ARG A 129 13.14 -14.55 -0.48
N ILE A 130 13.79 -14.89 0.62
CA ILE A 130 13.74 -14.16 1.89
C ILE A 130 15.13 -13.67 2.25
N THR A 131 15.22 -12.41 2.64
CA THR A 131 16.42 -11.78 3.17
C THR A 131 16.10 -11.05 4.46
N TRP A 132 17.09 -10.90 5.35
CA TRP A 132 16.95 -10.14 6.59
C TRP A 132 17.96 -9.01 6.59
N ALA A 133 17.52 -7.83 6.99
CA ALA A 133 18.37 -6.64 7.13
C ALA A 133 18.04 -5.91 8.43
N LYS A 134 19.01 -5.14 8.93
CA LYS A 134 18.80 -4.29 10.11
C LYS A 134 17.96 -3.07 9.73
N TYR A 135 17.17 -2.58 10.67
CA TYR A 135 16.54 -1.27 10.51
C TYR A 135 17.59 -0.18 10.30
N PRO A 136 17.25 0.90 9.57
CA PRO A 136 18.08 2.10 9.56
C PRO A 136 18.27 2.62 10.98
N SER A 137 19.50 2.98 11.33
CA SER A 137 19.89 3.41 12.68
C SER A 137 19.77 4.92 12.91
N THR A 138 19.59 5.70 11.84
CA THR A 138 19.57 7.17 11.91
C THR A 138 18.14 7.66 11.72
N LEU A 139 17.64 8.38 12.72
CA LEU A 139 16.42 9.17 12.62
C LEU A 139 16.72 10.39 11.74
N GLN A 140 15.99 10.54 10.64
CA GLN A 140 16.21 11.61 9.66
C GLN A 140 15.28 12.79 9.87
N TYR A 141 14.10 12.54 10.45
CA TYR A 141 13.06 13.54 10.62
C TYR A 141 12.34 13.32 11.94
N SER A 142 12.00 14.41 12.61
CA SER A 142 11.24 14.40 13.85
C SER A 142 10.32 15.61 13.86
N ALA A 143 9.04 15.42 14.12
CA ALA A 143 8.09 16.52 14.13
C ALA A 143 7.01 16.38 15.20
N VAL A 144 6.70 17.51 15.84
CA VAL A 144 5.49 17.68 16.65
C VAL A 144 4.40 18.24 15.74
N ILE A 145 3.32 17.48 15.61
CA ILE A 145 2.16 17.80 14.79
C ILE A 145 1.12 18.51 15.65
N GLY A 146 0.66 19.65 15.17
CA GLY A 146 -0.36 20.47 15.81
C GLY A 146 -1.33 21.02 14.79
N ALA A 147 -1.56 22.33 14.80
CA ALA A 147 -2.51 22.99 13.90
C ALA A 147 -2.16 22.79 12.40
N THR A 148 -0.89 22.79 12.05
CA THR A 148 -0.42 22.57 10.68
C THR A 148 -0.05 21.11 10.47
N PRO A 149 -0.61 20.43 9.45
CA PRO A 149 -0.22 19.06 9.14
C PRO A 149 1.15 19.02 8.45
N GLN A 150 1.73 17.82 8.35
CA GLN A 150 3.00 17.59 7.66
C GLN A 150 2.79 16.66 6.48
N LEU A 151 3.26 17.06 5.30
CA LEU A 151 3.28 16.23 4.10
C LEU A 151 4.73 15.83 3.81
N VAL A 152 5.01 14.53 3.84
CA VAL A 152 6.38 14.00 3.79
C VAL A 152 6.54 13.04 2.63
N ASN A 153 7.58 13.24 1.81
CA ASN A 153 7.97 12.27 0.79
C ASN A 153 8.63 11.07 1.46
N ILE A 154 7.96 9.92 1.43
CA ILE A 154 8.26 8.81 2.34
C ILE A 154 9.06 7.67 1.68
N THR A 155 9.04 7.57 0.35
CA THR A 155 9.68 6.46 -0.39
C THR A 155 10.86 6.86 -1.29
N GLU A 156 11.27 8.14 -1.27
CA GLU A 156 12.38 8.64 -2.09
C GLU A 156 13.71 7.96 -1.72
N GLY A 157 13.98 7.87 -0.42
CA GLY A 157 15.17 7.25 0.15
C GLY A 157 14.83 6.32 1.31
N VAL A 158 15.84 5.61 1.85
CA VAL A 158 15.70 4.96 3.16
C VAL A 158 15.47 6.07 4.19
N PHE A 159 14.38 5.94 4.93
CA PHE A 159 13.86 7.01 5.78
C PHE A 159 13.38 6.50 7.12
N ALA A 160 13.59 7.29 8.16
CA ALA A 160 13.10 7.01 9.51
C ALA A 160 12.66 8.32 10.15
N ALA A 161 11.43 8.35 10.66
CA ALA A 161 10.88 9.49 11.34
C ALA A 161 10.05 9.11 12.55
N ASP A 162 10.04 10.00 13.54
CA ASP A 162 9.05 10.00 14.59
C ASP A 162 8.15 11.23 14.47
N PHE A 163 6.88 11.01 14.77
CA PHE A 163 5.89 12.08 14.82
C PHE A 163 5.19 12.00 16.16
N SER A 164 4.90 13.16 16.75
CA SER A 164 4.15 13.24 17.99
C SER A 164 3.04 14.28 17.90
N ALA A 165 1.94 14.08 18.63
CA ALA A 165 0.84 15.04 18.73
C ALA A 165 0.18 14.92 20.11
N VAL A 166 -0.50 15.99 20.55
CA VAL A 166 -1.15 16.00 21.87
C VAL A 166 -2.36 15.06 21.92
N THR A 167 -3.09 14.94 20.81
CA THR A 167 -4.39 14.24 20.78
C THR A 167 -4.39 12.95 19.95
N GLY A 168 -3.21 12.46 19.60
CA GLY A 168 -3.00 11.38 18.65
C GLY A 168 -2.79 11.90 17.23
N LEU A 169 -2.44 10.99 16.33
CA LEU A 169 -2.02 11.26 14.96
C LEU A 169 -2.98 10.60 13.98
N SER A 170 -3.28 11.29 12.90
CA SER A 170 -3.97 10.74 11.73
C SER A 170 -3.01 10.62 10.56
N LEU A 171 -3.09 9.48 9.86
CA LEU A 171 -2.26 9.16 8.70
C LEU A 171 -3.11 8.91 7.46
N LEU A 172 -2.70 9.53 6.35
CA LEU A 172 -3.16 9.26 5.00
C LEU A 172 -1.96 9.12 4.07
N ALA A 173 -1.92 8.04 3.30
CA ALA A 173 -0.87 7.78 2.32
C ALA A 173 -1.37 8.08 0.91
N PHE A 174 -0.51 8.68 0.09
CA PHE A 174 -0.79 9.11 -1.28
C PHE A 174 0.31 8.56 -2.20
N PRO A 175 0.03 7.53 -3.00
CA PRO A 175 1.03 6.99 -3.91
C PRO A 175 1.31 7.96 -5.05
N ALA A 176 2.57 8.05 -5.48
CA ALA A 176 2.95 8.81 -6.68
C ALA A 176 2.31 8.23 -7.96
N ASP A 177 2.02 6.94 -7.96
CA ASP A 177 1.27 6.25 -9.02
C ASP A 177 0.14 5.40 -8.40
N PRO A 178 -1.11 5.90 -8.41
CA PRO A 178 -2.29 5.19 -7.91
C PRO A 178 -2.55 3.84 -8.59
N LYS A 179 -1.99 3.58 -9.78
CA LYS A 179 -2.09 2.28 -10.46
C LYS A 179 -0.97 1.31 -10.04
N ASN A 180 0.12 1.82 -9.45
CA ASN A 180 1.27 1.03 -9.03
C ASN A 180 1.84 1.51 -7.68
N TYR A 181 1.06 1.30 -6.62
CA TYR A 181 1.37 1.73 -5.25
C TYR A 181 2.05 0.64 -4.41
N HIS A 182 2.64 -0.39 -5.03
CA HIS A 182 3.36 -1.45 -4.31
C HIS A 182 4.59 -0.94 -3.55
N THR A 183 5.12 0.23 -3.94
CA THR A 183 6.21 0.92 -3.26
C THR A 183 5.89 1.26 -1.82
N LEU A 184 4.62 1.54 -1.49
CA LEU A 184 4.18 1.81 -0.12
C LEU A 184 4.40 0.63 0.85
N ARG A 185 4.65 -0.59 0.36
CA ARG A 185 4.94 -1.77 1.20
C ARG A 185 6.25 -1.64 1.96
N SER A 186 7.21 -0.84 1.48
CA SER A 186 8.50 -0.65 2.15
C SER A 186 8.44 0.29 3.35
N THR A 187 7.33 1.03 3.52
CA THR A 187 7.12 1.92 4.65
C THR A 187 6.25 1.28 5.71
N LEU A 188 6.82 1.08 6.90
CA LEU A 188 6.17 0.48 8.05
C LEU A 188 5.82 1.55 9.09
N VAL A 189 4.70 1.37 9.77
CA VAL A 189 4.19 2.27 10.83
C VAL A 189 4.15 1.51 12.15
N PHE A 190 4.71 2.14 13.18
CA PHE A 190 4.74 1.65 14.56
C PHE A 190 4.15 2.70 15.49
N GLU A 191 3.47 2.28 16.54
CA GLU A 191 3.18 3.12 17.69
C GLU A 191 4.33 3.10 18.69
N GLY A 192 4.75 4.28 19.14
CA GLY A 192 5.97 4.48 19.92
C GLY A 192 7.00 5.31 19.14
N ASN A 193 8.18 5.50 19.73
CA ASN A 193 9.23 6.39 19.21
C ASN A 193 10.30 5.67 18.37
N SER A 194 10.14 4.37 18.10
CA SER A 194 11.13 3.58 17.36
C SER A 194 10.52 2.30 16.78
N TYR A 195 11.31 1.56 16.00
CA TYR A 195 10.94 0.26 15.43
C TYR A 195 10.70 -0.85 16.47
N THR A 196 11.02 -0.62 17.75
CA THR A 196 10.67 -1.55 18.84
C THR A 196 9.27 -1.33 19.39
N GLY A 197 8.56 -0.31 18.87
CA GLY A 197 7.16 -0.05 19.18
C GLY A 197 6.20 -1.12 18.65
N ILE A 198 4.91 -0.90 18.86
CA ILE A 198 3.87 -1.81 18.37
C ILE A 198 3.72 -1.59 16.88
N TYR A 199 4.09 -2.59 16.07
CA TYR A 199 3.84 -2.51 14.63
C TYR A 199 2.34 -2.52 14.34
N ILE A 200 1.91 -1.59 13.50
CA ILE A 200 0.50 -1.40 13.13
C ILE A 200 0.24 -1.96 11.75
N SER A 201 0.91 -1.40 10.75
CA SER A 201 0.70 -1.74 9.35
C SER A 201 1.81 -1.16 8.46
N ASN A 202 1.72 -1.39 7.17
CA ASN A 202 2.49 -0.68 6.15
C ASN A 202 1.59 0.31 5.41
N LEU A 203 2.19 1.31 4.74
CA LEU A 203 1.40 2.34 4.05
C LEU A 203 0.57 1.78 2.89
N TYR A 204 0.96 0.65 2.29
CA TYR A 204 0.18 -0.01 1.23
C TYR A 204 -1.19 -0.46 1.75
N LEU A 205 -1.23 -1.04 2.94
CA LEU A 205 -2.48 -1.45 3.58
C LEU A 205 -3.30 -0.27 4.09
N LEU A 206 -2.65 0.75 4.66
CA LEU A 206 -3.33 1.97 5.09
C LEU A 206 -4.02 2.66 3.89
N TYR A 207 -3.30 2.81 2.77
CA TYR A 207 -3.86 3.35 1.53
C TYR A 207 -5.03 2.50 1.00
N LYS A 208 -4.89 1.17 0.98
CA LYS A 208 -5.93 0.25 0.51
C LYS A 208 -7.21 0.32 1.37
N SER A 209 -7.09 0.67 2.65
CA SER A 209 -8.24 0.79 3.54
C SER A 209 -9.21 1.92 3.16
N ARG A 210 -8.75 2.90 2.37
CA ARG A 210 -9.49 4.13 1.99
C ARG A 210 -9.96 4.98 3.16
N ASN A 211 -9.44 4.71 4.36
CA ASN A 211 -9.74 5.43 5.58
C ASN A 211 -8.45 6.00 6.16
N GLN A 212 -8.59 7.09 6.93
CA GLN A 212 -7.49 7.50 7.78
C GLN A 212 -7.22 6.44 8.85
N TRP A 213 -5.96 6.27 9.21
CA TRP A 213 -5.61 5.57 10.44
C TRP A 213 -5.38 6.59 11.54
N ILE A 214 -5.96 6.36 12.72
CA ILE A 214 -5.79 7.21 13.90
C ILE A 214 -5.01 6.41 14.94
N SER A 215 -3.95 7.00 15.48
CA SER A 215 -3.17 6.37 16.54
C SER A 215 -3.94 6.31 17.87
N SER A 216 -3.69 5.25 18.62
CA SER A 216 -4.12 5.09 20.01
C SER A 216 -3.23 5.86 20.99
N GLY A 217 -1.96 6.07 20.63
CA GLY A 217 -0.99 6.85 21.40
C GLY A 217 -0.67 8.21 20.77
N ASN A 218 0.21 8.96 21.43
CA ASN A 218 0.62 10.31 21.04
C ASN A 218 1.91 10.34 20.19
N THR A 219 2.49 9.19 19.89
CA THR A 219 3.73 9.08 19.14
C THR A 219 3.70 7.88 18.21
N ILE A 220 4.17 8.08 17.00
CA ILE A 220 4.40 7.02 16.02
C ILE A 220 5.82 7.10 15.49
N TYR A 221 6.29 5.96 15.00
CA TYR A 221 7.52 5.83 14.26
C TYR A 221 7.22 5.26 12.88
N VAL A 222 7.67 5.96 11.84
CA VAL A 222 7.50 5.57 10.45
C VAL A 222 8.88 5.31 9.86
N VAL A 223 9.04 4.18 9.20
CA VAL A 223 10.31 3.80 8.58
C VAL A 223 10.10 3.26 7.18
N ASN A 224 10.77 3.87 6.20
CA ASN A 224 10.91 3.33 4.87
C ASN A 224 12.22 2.57 4.73
N LEU A 225 12.12 1.27 4.45
CA LEU A 225 13.23 0.32 4.52
C LEU A 225 14.06 0.24 3.24
N GLU A 226 13.54 0.77 2.13
CA GLU A 226 14.20 0.71 0.83
C GLU A 226 13.85 1.95 0.02
N ALA A 227 14.87 2.58 -0.57
CA ALA A 227 14.65 3.64 -1.54
C ALA A 227 13.92 3.06 -2.74
N ARG A 228 12.70 3.53 -3.00
CA ARG A 228 11.93 3.15 -4.18
C ARG A 228 12.04 4.22 -5.28
N HIS A 229 12.72 5.34 -4.99
CA HIS A 229 12.88 6.50 -5.87
C HIS A 229 11.53 6.97 -6.43
N ARG A 230 10.50 6.92 -5.58
CA ARG A 230 9.16 7.44 -5.83
C ARG A 230 8.88 8.58 -4.86
N GLN A 231 7.99 9.46 -5.25
CA GLN A 231 7.52 10.59 -4.45
C GLN A 231 6.19 10.22 -3.80
N ASP A 232 6.10 9.01 -3.21
CA ASP A 232 4.90 8.67 -2.44
C ASP A 232 4.87 9.56 -1.19
N GLN A 233 3.71 10.13 -0.89
CA GLN A 233 3.56 11.11 0.18
C GLN A 233 2.80 10.50 1.36
N LEU A 234 3.20 10.90 2.56
CA LEU A 234 2.50 10.63 3.80
C LEU A 234 2.04 11.95 4.40
N LEU A 235 0.73 12.11 4.54
CA LEU A 235 0.14 13.20 5.29
C LEU A 235 -0.03 12.76 6.75
N VAL A 236 0.58 13.52 7.65
CA VAL A 236 0.52 13.34 9.10
C VAL A 236 -0.20 14.54 9.72
N GLN A 237 -1.27 14.27 10.45
CA GLN A 237 -2.14 15.31 11.02
C GLN A 237 -2.38 15.04 12.52
N ASP A 238 -2.70 16.08 13.28
CA ASP A 238 -3.17 15.91 14.66
C ASP A 238 -4.63 15.45 14.63
N ALA A 239 -4.92 14.34 15.32
CA ALA A 239 -6.20 13.64 15.22
C ALA A 239 -7.40 14.50 15.69
N GLN A 240 -7.20 15.50 16.55
CA GLN A 240 -8.28 16.41 16.95
C GLN A 240 -8.94 17.13 15.77
N TYR A 241 -8.19 17.37 14.69
CA TYR A 241 -8.68 18.08 13.50
C TYR A 241 -9.20 17.15 12.41
N THR A 242 -9.17 15.83 12.61
CA THR A 242 -9.56 14.87 11.58
C THR A 242 -10.46 13.75 12.07
N LYS A 243 -10.52 13.49 13.38
CA LYS A 243 -11.24 12.34 13.98
C LYS A 243 -12.73 12.28 13.67
N ASP A 244 -13.34 13.40 13.31
CA ASP A 244 -14.76 13.49 12.95
C ASP A 244 -15.03 13.22 11.46
N ILE A 245 -13.99 13.18 10.62
CA ILE A 245 -14.06 12.75 9.22
C ILE A 245 -13.97 11.23 9.15
N THR A 246 -15.02 10.59 8.63
CA THR A 246 -15.08 9.12 8.61
C THR A 246 -14.58 8.49 7.33
N GLN A 247 -14.46 9.27 6.25
CA GLN A 247 -13.96 8.81 4.97
C GLN A 247 -13.24 9.94 4.24
N TYR A 248 -12.10 9.61 3.63
CA TYR A 248 -11.37 10.48 2.72
C TYR A 248 -11.46 9.93 1.29
N VAL A 249 -11.61 10.84 0.34
CA VAL A 249 -11.51 10.55 -1.09
C VAL A 249 -10.39 11.41 -1.66
N GLU A 250 -9.32 10.76 -2.10
CA GLU A 250 -8.20 11.41 -2.76
C GLU A 250 -8.64 12.03 -4.09
N MET A 251 -8.23 13.27 -4.31
CA MET A 251 -8.33 13.98 -5.58
C MET A 251 -7.10 13.69 -6.43
N ASP A 252 -7.10 12.47 -6.98
CA ASP A 252 -6.09 12.01 -7.93
C ASP A 252 -6.57 12.29 -9.36
N CYS A 253 -6.08 13.39 -9.92
CA CYS A 253 -6.33 13.77 -11.30
C CYS A 253 -5.01 14.13 -11.98
N ALA A 254 -4.87 13.71 -13.24
CA ALA A 254 -3.72 14.09 -14.03
C ALA A 254 -3.68 15.62 -14.24
N MET A 255 -2.48 16.19 -14.25
CA MET A 255 -2.27 17.63 -14.47
C MET A 255 -2.97 18.09 -15.75
N ASN A 256 -3.61 19.25 -15.68
CA ASN A 256 -4.42 19.87 -16.73
C ASN A 256 -5.62 19.03 -17.21
N SER A 257 -6.02 17.98 -16.48
CA SER A 257 -7.17 17.14 -16.82
C SER A 257 -8.37 17.44 -15.92
N THR A 258 -9.58 17.21 -16.44
CA THR A 258 -10.81 17.29 -15.66
C THR A 258 -11.19 15.91 -15.13
N CYS A 259 -11.45 15.80 -13.83
CA CYS A 259 -11.83 14.57 -13.17
C CYS A 259 -13.12 14.74 -12.37
N ASN A 260 -13.77 13.62 -12.06
CA ASN A 260 -14.93 13.58 -11.19
C ASN A 260 -14.63 12.70 -9.98
N VAL A 261 -15.05 13.13 -8.80
CA VAL A 261 -14.99 12.34 -7.56
C VAL A 261 -16.33 12.42 -6.85
N SER A 262 -16.67 11.38 -6.10
CA SER A 262 -17.89 11.32 -5.31
C SER A 262 -17.67 10.54 -4.01
N VAL A 263 -18.51 10.86 -3.03
CA VAL A 263 -18.53 10.21 -1.72
C VAL A 263 -19.95 10.22 -1.19
N ASP A 264 -20.33 9.20 -0.43
CA ASP A 264 -21.59 9.17 0.32
C ASP A 264 -21.27 8.98 1.81
N GLY A 265 -21.45 10.05 2.57
CA GLY A 265 -21.20 10.05 4.01
C GLY A 265 -22.38 9.61 4.86
N GLY A 266 -23.58 9.46 4.29
CA GLY A 266 -24.81 9.36 5.09
C GLY A 266 -24.92 10.52 6.09
N ASP A 267 -25.02 10.23 7.38
CA ASP A 267 -25.05 11.27 8.43
C ASP A 267 -23.67 11.69 8.96
N LYS A 268 -22.58 11.20 8.36
CA LYS A 268 -21.20 11.42 8.83
C LYS A 268 -20.46 12.42 7.94
N LYS A 269 -19.45 13.07 8.52
CA LYS A 269 -18.57 13.97 7.76
C LYS A 269 -17.63 13.17 6.86
N THR A 270 -17.42 13.69 5.66
CA THR A 270 -16.48 13.14 4.68
C THR A 270 -15.60 14.26 4.14
N ALA A 271 -14.49 13.91 3.50
CA ALA A 271 -13.64 14.91 2.87
C ALA A 271 -13.12 14.42 1.51
N PHE A 272 -13.10 15.33 0.53
CA PHE A 272 -12.16 15.21 -0.57
C PHE A 272 -10.82 15.82 -0.13
N ILE A 273 -9.71 15.23 -0.56
CA ILE A 273 -8.39 15.72 -0.19
C ILE A 273 -7.46 15.79 -1.39
N SER A 274 -6.80 16.94 -1.54
CA SER A 274 -5.82 17.21 -2.58
C SER A 274 -4.47 17.47 -1.91
N VAL A 275 -3.43 16.73 -2.31
CA VAL A 275 -2.07 16.86 -1.78
C VAL A 275 -1.03 17.09 -2.87
N GLY A 276 0.03 17.80 -2.52
CA GLY A 276 1.06 18.27 -3.43
C GLY A 276 0.78 19.70 -3.90
N SER A 277 1.82 20.48 -4.17
CA SER A 277 1.70 21.88 -4.59
C SER A 277 0.99 21.97 -5.95
N LYS A 278 -0.33 22.19 -5.91
CA LYS A 278 -1.19 22.28 -7.09
C LYS A 278 -2.35 23.25 -6.86
N THR A 279 -2.98 23.65 -7.96
CA THR A 279 -4.17 24.49 -7.96
C THR A 279 -5.39 23.68 -8.43
N ASP A 280 -6.38 23.51 -7.56
CA ASP A 280 -7.65 22.87 -7.92
C ASP A 280 -8.66 23.92 -8.39
N VAL A 281 -9.28 23.68 -9.54
CA VAL A 281 -10.39 24.47 -10.09
C VAL A 281 -11.65 23.62 -10.10
N LEU A 282 -12.65 24.03 -9.33
CA LEU A 282 -13.91 23.33 -9.15
C LEU A 282 -14.94 23.89 -10.13
N TYR A 283 -15.37 23.08 -11.10
CA TYR A 283 -16.35 23.50 -12.12
C TYR A 283 -17.78 23.14 -11.73
N TRP A 284 -17.94 22.04 -11.00
CA TRP A 284 -19.23 21.57 -10.56
C TRP A 284 -19.10 20.90 -9.20
N LEU A 285 -20.06 21.17 -8.33
CA LEU A 285 -20.15 20.59 -7.00
C LEU A 285 -21.62 20.41 -6.65
N SER A 286 -21.98 19.19 -6.29
CA SER A 286 -23.30 18.83 -5.79
C SER A 286 -23.16 18.24 -4.41
N VAL A 287 -23.90 18.80 -3.47
CA VAL A 287 -24.04 18.35 -2.09
C VAL A 287 -25.51 18.51 -1.69
N HIS A 288 -25.95 17.80 -0.66
CA HIS A 288 -27.30 18.00 -0.13
C HIS A 288 -27.54 19.46 0.28
N VAL A 289 -28.76 19.99 0.10
CA VAL A 289 -29.07 21.41 0.35
C VAL A 289 -28.76 21.86 1.79
N ASP A 290 -29.00 20.96 2.75
CA ASP A 290 -28.71 21.15 4.18
C ASP A 290 -27.28 20.76 4.60
N ALA A 291 -26.42 20.40 3.65
CA ALA A 291 -25.02 20.13 3.90
C ALA A 291 -24.19 21.40 3.66
N PHE A 292 -23.03 21.45 4.32
CA PHE A 292 -22.01 22.47 4.09
C PHE A 292 -20.79 21.84 3.45
N PHE A 293 -20.29 22.53 2.43
CA PHE A 293 -18.96 22.34 1.84
C PHE A 293 -18.03 23.38 2.46
N THR A 294 -17.00 22.92 3.17
CA THR A 294 -16.03 23.81 3.82
C THR A 294 -14.62 23.47 3.37
N VAL A 295 -13.87 24.49 2.97
CA VAL A 295 -12.50 24.34 2.48
C VAL A 295 -11.50 24.76 3.54
N TYR A 296 -10.51 23.91 3.77
CA TYR A 296 -9.37 24.18 4.64
C TYR A 296 -8.06 23.99 3.88
N TYR A 297 -7.10 24.88 4.09
CA TYR A 297 -5.70 24.63 3.77
C TYR A 297 -5.04 24.01 5.00
N GLY A 298 -4.50 22.80 4.86
CA GLY A 298 -4.03 22.02 5.99
C GLY A 298 -5.19 21.45 6.81
N SER A 299 -5.23 21.72 8.12
CA SER A 299 -6.16 21.09 9.07
C SER A 299 -7.50 21.83 9.24
N GLN A 300 -8.51 21.15 9.77
CA GLN A 300 -9.82 21.72 10.13
C GLN A 300 -9.74 22.66 11.36
N ASN A 301 -9.14 23.83 11.21
CA ASN A 301 -9.02 24.83 12.26
C ASN A 301 -9.17 26.27 11.72
N GLN A 302 -9.09 27.26 12.60
CA GLN A 302 -9.27 28.67 12.26
C GLN A 302 -8.22 29.18 11.27
N GLU A 303 -6.96 28.72 11.37
CA GLU A 303 -5.88 29.14 10.48
C GLU A 303 -6.03 28.52 9.08
N GLY A 304 -6.51 27.29 9.02
CA GLY A 304 -6.75 26.55 7.77
C GLY A 304 -8.03 26.97 7.05
N TYR A 305 -9.02 27.53 7.76
CA TYR A 305 -10.33 27.88 7.18
C TYR A 305 -10.22 28.84 5.99
N ARG A 306 -10.96 28.57 4.92
CA ARG A 306 -11.04 29.45 3.73
C ARG A 306 -12.45 29.90 3.42
N ILE A 307 -13.37 28.96 3.25
CA ILE A 307 -14.75 29.26 2.90
C ILE A 307 -15.67 28.14 3.36
N SER A 308 -16.91 28.48 3.68
CA SER A 308 -18.00 27.53 3.90
C SER A 308 -19.22 27.95 3.10
N LEU A 309 -19.75 27.03 2.30
CA LEU A 309 -20.92 27.22 1.45
C LEU A 309 -21.97 26.17 1.78
N SER A 310 -23.22 26.60 1.96
CA SER A 310 -24.35 25.67 2.00
C SER A 310 -24.62 25.11 0.61
N GLY A 311 -25.26 23.93 0.54
CA GLY A 311 -25.65 23.30 -0.72
C GLY A 311 -26.44 24.22 -1.66
N TYR A 312 -27.27 25.11 -1.08
CA TYR A 312 -28.03 26.11 -1.84
C TYR A 312 -27.16 27.17 -2.53
N ASN A 313 -26.05 27.57 -1.92
CA ASN A 313 -25.23 28.69 -2.40
C ASN A 313 -24.12 28.28 -3.36
N ILE A 314 -23.82 26.99 -3.50
CA ILE A 314 -22.70 26.51 -4.33
C ILE A 314 -22.83 26.92 -5.81
N PRO A 315 -24.00 26.76 -6.48
CA PRO A 315 -24.09 27.05 -7.92
C PRO A 315 -23.74 28.49 -8.29
N SER A 316 -24.06 29.47 -7.43
CA SER A 316 -23.78 30.88 -7.68
C SER A 316 -22.33 31.29 -7.39
N ASN A 317 -21.51 30.39 -6.85
CA ASN A 317 -20.11 30.66 -6.48
C ASN A 317 -19.09 29.92 -7.37
N LEU A 318 -19.53 29.05 -8.29
CA LEU A 318 -18.64 28.30 -9.18
C LEU A 318 -18.26 29.14 -10.43
N PRO A 319 -17.04 28.95 -10.99
CA PRO A 319 -16.01 28.04 -10.52
C PRO A 319 -15.25 28.59 -9.29
N LEU A 320 -14.82 27.68 -8.42
CA LEU A 320 -13.98 28.02 -7.24
C LEU A 320 -12.55 27.56 -7.49
N THR A 321 -11.57 28.34 -7.06
CA THR A 321 -10.14 28.03 -7.25
C THR A 321 -9.43 28.02 -5.90
N PHE A 322 -8.67 26.96 -5.63
CA PHE A 322 -7.92 26.77 -4.39
C PHE A 322 -6.51 26.26 -4.69
N GLY A 323 -5.52 26.81 -4.01
CA GLY A 323 -4.11 26.42 -4.20
C GLY A 323 -3.40 26.24 -2.86
N GLY A 324 -2.63 25.16 -2.74
CA GLY A 324 -1.90 24.83 -1.53
C GLY A 324 -1.39 23.38 -1.55
N ASP A 325 -0.50 23.04 -0.62
CA ASP A 325 0.12 21.71 -0.57
C ASP A 325 -0.81 20.63 -0.02
N VAL A 326 -1.76 21.04 0.83
CA VAL A 326 -2.79 20.18 1.41
C VAL A 326 -4.09 20.97 1.44
N ILE A 327 -5.08 20.52 0.68
CA ILE A 327 -6.42 21.13 0.62
C ILE A 327 -7.43 20.06 1.03
N GLN A 328 -8.24 20.37 2.05
CA GLN A 328 -9.33 19.52 2.51
C GLN A 328 -10.68 20.17 2.21
N TYR A 329 -11.53 19.41 1.52
CA TYR A 329 -12.89 19.79 1.16
C TYR A 329 -13.87 18.98 1.99
N VAL A 330 -14.25 19.52 3.15
CA VAL A 330 -15.05 18.82 4.15
C VAL A 330 -16.53 19.00 3.86
N ILE A 331 -17.24 17.87 3.79
CA ILE A 331 -18.69 17.79 3.63
C ILE A 331 -19.29 17.36 4.95
N THR A 332 -20.27 18.12 5.46
CA THR A 332 -20.84 17.84 6.78
C THR A 332 -21.67 16.56 6.85
N LYS A 333 -22.36 16.19 5.77
CA LYS A 333 -23.20 14.99 5.63
C LYS A 333 -23.67 14.79 4.19
N GLY A 334 -24.21 13.62 3.91
CA GLY A 334 -24.90 13.24 2.70
C GLY A 334 -23.96 12.83 1.57
N GLN A 335 -24.54 12.71 0.38
CA GLN A 335 -23.79 12.48 -0.85
C GLN A 335 -23.19 13.79 -1.35
N ALA A 336 -21.94 13.71 -1.80
CA ALA A 336 -21.25 14.77 -2.50
C ALA A 336 -20.63 14.27 -3.80
N SER A 337 -20.63 15.11 -4.82
CA SER A 337 -19.99 14.84 -6.11
C SER A 337 -19.41 16.12 -6.67
N MET A 338 -18.24 16.01 -7.29
CA MET A 338 -17.43 17.16 -7.67
C MET A 338 -16.72 16.90 -8.98
N GLN A 339 -16.78 17.88 -9.89
CA GLN A 339 -15.95 17.96 -11.08
C GLN A 339 -14.91 19.04 -10.88
N TYR A 340 -13.65 18.68 -11.07
CA TYR A 340 -12.52 19.56 -10.84
C TYR A 340 -11.43 19.36 -11.89
N GLN A 341 -10.59 20.36 -12.06
CA GLN A 341 -9.34 20.29 -12.82
C GLN A 341 -8.17 20.64 -11.91
N VAL A 342 -7.06 19.94 -12.11
CA VAL A 342 -5.81 20.22 -11.39
C VAL A 342 -4.86 20.97 -12.32
N ASN A 343 -4.35 22.11 -11.86
CA ASN A 343 -3.41 22.98 -12.56
C ASN A 343 -2.09 23.07 -11.78
N PRO A 344 -0.98 23.49 -12.45
CA PRO A 344 0.31 23.74 -11.81
C PRO A 344 0.27 24.72 -10.63
#